data_AF-J9FMK8-F1
#
_entry.id   AF-J9FMK8-F1
#
_cell.length_a   1.000
_cell.length_b   1.000
_cell.length_c   1.000
_cell.angle_alpha   90.00
_cell.angle_beta   90.00
_cell.angle_gamma   90.00
#
_symmetry.space_group_name_H-M   'P 1'
#
loop_
_entity.id
_entity.type
_entity.pdbx_description
1 polymer ?
#
loop_
_entity_poly.entity_id
_entity_poly.type
_entity_poly.pdbx_seq_one_letter_code
_entity_poly.pdbx_strand_id
1 'polypeptide(L)'
;AHTAREAVEIATQLLKEFGYFHDGRTYTFADANEAWQLAIHQGNSWVARKIQDDEVVYIPNNFMMDKVDLNDKNTWLIEPNQVERAIKDGRHDAKNPIFNWRKVVAQESVRHERWNANRNVIAWKFLTGKEYNDPEQFPYSAKIDRKLGVKDAIAFLRLHEDYIGQDQELYHSKSEGICRTTSHDSIVYNLTKDPTLTEAWKTLGRPCQSVYIPLYPLAGPAEGTAFVDPITAT
;
A
#
# COMPACT_ATOMS: atom_id res chain seq x y z
N ALA A 1 0.21 18.35 -6.81
CA ALA A 1 -0.59 17.31 -7.48
C ALA A 1 -2.06 17.60 -7.24
N HIS A 2 -2.82 17.76 -8.31
CA HIS A 2 -4.27 17.95 -8.30
C HIS A 2 -5.04 16.65 -8.58
N THR A 3 -4.37 15.62 -9.09
CA THR A 3 -4.92 14.26 -9.31
C THR A 3 -3.95 13.19 -8.83
N ALA A 4 -4.44 11.97 -8.58
CA ALA A 4 -3.61 10.82 -8.24
C ALA A 4 -2.63 10.47 -9.38
N ARG A 5 -3.06 10.59 -10.63
CA ARG A 5 -2.18 10.40 -11.80
C ARG A 5 -1.03 11.42 -11.84
N GLU A 6 -1.33 12.70 -11.62
CA GLU A 6 -0.30 13.74 -11.56
C GLU A 6 0.68 13.50 -10.39
N ALA A 7 0.20 12.97 -9.25
CA ALA A 7 1.08 12.61 -8.14
C ALA A 7 2.09 11.51 -8.52
N VAL A 8 1.67 10.52 -9.32
CA VAL A 8 2.59 9.50 -9.88
C VAL A 8 3.61 10.14 -10.82
N GLU A 9 3.19 11.07 -11.67
CA GLU A 9 4.08 11.76 -12.61
C GLU A 9 5.14 12.59 -11.87
N ILE A 10 4.74 13.34 -10.83
CA ILE A 10 5.67 14.08 -9.97
C ILE A 10 6.62 13.12 -9.27
N ALA A 11 6.11 12.05 -8.65
CA ALA A 11 6.95 11.07 -7.94
C ALA A 11 7.98 10.41 -8.87
N THR A 12 7.59 10.05 -10.09
CA THR A 12 8.48 9.41 -11.07
C THR A 12 9.50 10.39 -11.67
N GLN A 13 9.16 11.68 -11.81
CA GLN A 13 10.13 12.73 -12.15
C GLN A 13 11.18 12.90 -11.04
N LEU A 14 10.75 12.95 -9.77
CA LEU A 14 11.66 13.02 -8.63
C LEU A 14 12.58 11.79 -8.56
N LEU A 15 12.07 10.59 -8.85
CA LEU A 15 12.89 9.38 -8.93
C LEU A 15 13.91 9.43 -10.06
N LYS A 16 13.56 10.02 -11.20
CA LYS A 16 14.49 10.22 -12.31
C LYS A 16 15.61 11.19 -11.96
N GLU A 17 15.30 12.25 -11.21
CA GLU A 17 16.26 13.29 -10.83
C GLU A 17 17.16 12.87 -9.66
N PHE A 18 16.58 12.30 -8.61
CA PHE A 18 17.28 12.05 -7.34
C PHE A 18 17.52 10.56 -7.05
N GLY A 19 16.79 9.67 -7.71
CA GLY A 19 16.79 8.24 -7.38
C GLY A 19 16.18 7.93 -6.02
N TYR A 20 16.18 6.64 -5.65
CA TYR A 20 15.74 6.14 -4.36
C TYR A 20 16.85 5.34 -3.67
N PHE A 21 17.24 5.72 -2.47
CA PHE A 21 18.40 5.13 -1.80
C PHE A 21 18.13 3.74 -1.19
N HIS A 22 16.92 3.53 -0.64
CA HIS A 22 16.57 2.30 0.07
C HIS A 22 16.16 1.16 -0.89
N ASP A 23 16.11 -0.06 -0.36
CA ASP A 23 15.85 -1.29 -1.11
C ASP A 23 14.50 -1.30 -1.85
N GLY A 24 13.50 -0.58 -1.31
CA GLY A 24 12.25 -0.38 -2.01
C GLY A 24 11.13 0.24 -1.18
N ARG A 25 10.10 0.70 -1.87
CA ARG A 25 8.88 1.24 -1.27
C ARG A 25 7.71 1.15 -2.24
N THR A 26 6.52 0.95 -1.70
CA THR A 26 5.29 1.06 -2.48
C THR A 26 4.45 2.20 -1.90
N TYR A 27 4.08 3.15 -2.75
CA TYR A 27 3.20 4.27 -2.41
C TYR A 27 1.84 4.10 -3.09
N THR A 28 0.79 4.56 -2.40
CA THR A 28 -0.55 4.65 -2.98
C THR A 28 -0.92 6.13 -3.06
N PHE A 29 -1.37 6.56 -4.22
CA PHE A 29 -1.92 7.87 -4.49
C PHE A 29 -3.40 7.70 -4.84
N ALA A 30 -4.28 8.46 -4.23
CA ALA A 30 -5.70 8.35 -4.48
C ALA A 30 -6.38 9.72 -4.41
N ASP A 31 -7.41 9.89 -5.22
CA ASP A 31 -8.36 10.98 -5.16
C ASP A 31 -9.79 10.42 -5.20
N ALA A 32 -10.80 11.28 -5.38
CA ALA A 32 -12.20 10.87 -5.38
C ALA A 32 -12.62 10.03 -6.61
N ASN A 33 -11.77 9.96 -7.65
CA ASN A 33 -12.09 9.33 -8.93
C ASN A 33 -11.22 8.10 -9.23
N GLU A 34 -9.97 8.09 -8.78
CA GLU A 34 -9.06 6.99 -9.07
C GLU A 34 -8.01 6.78 -7.97
N ALA A 35 -7.39 5.60 -7.99
CA ALA A 35 -6.23 5.27 -7.20
C ALA A 35 -5.12 4.68 -8.07
N TRP A 36 -3.88 5.03 -7.72
CA TRP A 36 -2.67 4.57 -8.36
C TRP A 36 -1.72 4.00 -7.30
N GLN A 37 -1.02 2.95 -7.67
CA GLN A 37 0.07 2.41 -6.85
C GLN A 37 1.39 2.53 -7.60
N LEU A 38 2.43 3.01 -6.92
CA LEU A 38 3.80 3.11 -7.43
C LEU A 38 4.71 2.24 -6.57
N ALA A 39 5.25 1.18 -7.15
CA ALA A 39 6.28 0.33 -6.54
C ALA A 39 7.66 0.76 -7.05
N ILE A 40 8.54 1.15 -6.13
CA ILE A 40 9.87 1.68 -6.37
C ILE A 40 10.87 0.70 -5.81
N HIS A 41 11.80 0.24 -6.63
CA HIS A 41 13.01 -0.45 -6.23
C HIS A 41 14.20 0.52 -6.30
N GLN A 42 15.27 0.22 -5.56
CA GLN A 42 16.46 1.06 -5.42
C GLN A 42 16.93 1.70 -6.75
N GLY A 43 17.38 2.96 -6.66
CA GLY A 43 17.76 3.80 -7.79
C GLY A 43 16.53 4.41 -8.48
N ASN A 44 16.54 4.47 -9.80
CA ASN A 44 15.39 4.86 -10.62
C ASN A 44 14.81 3.60 -11.29
N SER A 45 14.23 2.72 -10.49
CA SER A 45 13.60 1.49 -10.96
C SER A 45 12.19 1.42 -10.37
N TRP A 46 11.16 1.48 -11.19
CA TRP A 46 9.78 1.51 -10.68
C TRP A 46 8.77 0.98 -11.68
N VAL A 47 7.61 0.61 -11.16
CA VAL A 47 6.39 0.33 -11.90
C VAL A 47 5.21 0.98 -11.19
N ALA A 48 4.24 1.48 -11.94
CA ALA A 48 3.00 2.00 -11.40
C ALA A 48 1.79 1.37 -12.09
N ARG A 49 0.69 1.25 -11.34
CA ARG A 49 -0.58 0.71 -11.83
C ARG A 49 -1.75 1.58 -11.39
N LYS A 50 -2.67 1.86 -12.30
CA LYS A 50 -4.03 2.30 -11.99
C LYS A 50 -4.83 1.14 -11.39
N ILE A 51 -5.37 1.33 -10.20
CA ILE A 51 -6.25 0.37 -9.55
C ILE A 51 -7.63 0.49 -10.18
N GLN A 52 -8.24 -0.65 -10.50
CA GLN A 52 -9.58 -0.70 -11.11
C GLN A 52 -10.67 -0.40 -10.06
N ASP A 53 -11.79 0.15 -10.51
CA ASP A 53 -12.89 0.57 -9.61
C ASP A 53 -13.54 -0.59 -8.82
N ASP A 54 -13.39 -1.83 -9.31
CA ASP A 54 -14.03 -3.03 -8.75
C ASP A 54 -13.05 -4.01 -8.07
N GLU A 55 -11.83 -3.58 -7.77
CA GLU A 55 -10.83 -4.40 -7.09
C GLU A 55 -10.33 -3.79 -5.77
N VAL A 56 -9.81 -4.64 -4.89
CA VAL A 56 -9.04 -4.26 -3.72
C VAL A 56 -7.57 -4.64 -3.94
N VAL A 57 -6.67 -3.79 -3.45
CA VAL A 57 -5.24 -4.06 -3.43
C VAL A 57 -4.76 -4.06 -1.98
N TYR A 58 -3.90 -5.01 -1.64
CA TYR A 58 -3.24 -5.09 -0.34
C TYR A 58 -1.72 -5.00 -0.50
N ILE A 59 -1.08 -4.17 0.33
CA ILE A 59 0.37 -3.95 0.31
C ILE A 59 0.97 -4.35 1.67
N PRO A 60 1.62 -5.52 1.76
CA PRO A 60 2.52 -5.87 2.86
C PRO A 60 3.92 -5.22 2.66
N ASN A 61 4.91 -5.60 3.47
CA ASN A 61 6.31 -5.18 3.25
C ASN A 61 7.07 -6.07 2.26
N ASN A 62 6.45 -6.41 1.12
CA ASN A 62 7.12 -6.99 -0.04
C ASN A 62 6.42 -6.51 -1.34
N PHE A 63 7.11 -6.64 -2.48
CA PHE A 63 6.50 -6.31 -3.77
C PHE A 63 5.50 -7.39 -4.20
N MET A 64 4.31 -6.94 -4.59
CA MET A 64 3.20 -7.83 -4.93
C MET A 64 2.83 -7.81 -6.42
N MET A 65 3.13 -6.73 -7.15
CA MET A 65 2.82 -6.64 -8.59
C MET A 65 3.51 -7.76 -9.38
N ASP A 66 2.73 -8.63 -10.01
CA ASP A 66 3.18 -9.88 -10.63
C ASP A 66 2.83 -9.99 -12.12
N LYS A 67 1.88 -9.19 -12.62
CA LYS A 67 1.35 -9.24 -13.99
C LYS A 67 1.28 -7.86 -14.64
N VAL A 68 2.44 -7.20 -14.76
CA VAL A 68 2.53 -5.91 -15.45
C VAL A 68 2.36 -6.15 -16.95
N ASP A 69 1.27 -5.68 -17.54
CA ASP A 69 1.04 -5.81 -18.98
C ASP A 69 1.81 -4.71 -19.72
N LEU A 70 2.86 -5.10 -20.45
CA LEU A 70 3.70 -4.17 -21.18
C LEU A 70 2.98 -3.50 -22.37
N ASN A 71 1.85 -4.03 -22.82
CA ASN A 71 1.06 -3.45 -23.91
C ASN A 71 0.02 -2.44 -23.41
N ASP A 72 -0.43 -2.55 -22.15
CA ASP A 72 -1.40 -1.64 -21.55
C ASP A 72 -0.72 -0.41 -20.93
N LYS A 73 -0.56 0.64 -21.74
CA LYS A 73 0.05 1.91 -21.32
C LYS A 73 -0.89 2.83 -20.54
N ASN A 74 -2.19 2.48 -20.46
CA ASN A 74 -3.17 3.29 -19.74
C ASN A 74 -3.22 2.89 -18.27
N THR A 75 -3.21 1.58 -18.00
CA THR A 75 -3.22 1.04 -16.64
C THR A 75 -1.83 0.92 -16.06
N TRP A 76 -0.82 0.58 -16.87
CA TRP A 76 0.54 0.34 -16.40
C TRP A 76 1.52 1.38 -16.90
N LEU A 77 2.37 1.83 -15.99
CA LEU A 77 3.54 2.65 -16.28
C LEU A 77 4.76 1.93 -15.73
N ILE A 78 5.87 1.99 -16.46
CA ILE A 78 7.12 1.37 -16.03
C ILE A 78 8.27 2.29 -16.39
N GLU A 79 9.33 2.28 -15.59
CA GLU A 79 10.54 3.02 -15.93
C GLU A 79 11.04 2.56 -17.31
N PRO A 80 11.31 3.48 -18.26
CA PRO A 80 11.52 3.14 -19.67
C PRO A 80 12.60 2.08 -19.93
N ASN A 81 13.68 2.09 -19.15
CA ASN A 81 14.83 1.21 -19.35
C ASN A 81 14.76 -0.07 -18.50
N GLN A 82 13.74 -0.25 -17.66
CA GLN A 82 13.66 -1.36 -16.72
C GLN A 82 13.49 -2.71 -17.44
N VAL A 83 12.64 -2.76 -18.47
CA VAL A 83 12.38 -4.00 -19.21
C VAL A 83 13.65 -4.45 -19.95
N GLU A 84 14.35 -3.52 -20.59
CA GLU A 84 15.61 -3.80 -21.27
C GLU A 84 16.67 -4.34 -20.29
N ARG A 85 16.84 -3.69 -19.12
CA ARG A 85 17.76 -4.18 -18.08
C ARG A 85 17.39 -5.59 -17.63
N ALA A 86 16.12 -5.87 -17.38
CA ALA A 86 15.67 -7.19 -16.95
C ALA A 86 15.89 -8.28 -18.01
N ILE A 87 15.74 -7.95 -19.30
CA ILE A 87 16.04 -8.87 -20.41
C ILE A 87 17.54 -9.16 -20.47
N LYS A 88 18.37 -8.11 -20.40
CA LYS A 88 19.83 -8.25 -20.42
C LYS A 88 20.36 -9.10 -19.26
N ASP A 89 19.76 -8.94 -18.08
CA ASP A 89 20.11 -9.70 -16.88
C ASP A 89 19.50 -11.12 -16.85
N GLY A 90 18.75 -11.52 -17.88
CA GLY A 90 18.10 -12.83 -17.97
C GLY A 90 16.92 -13.01 -17.00
N ARG A 91 16.39 -11.92 -16.43
CA ARG A 91 15.26 -11.94 -15.47
C ARG A 91 13.89 -11.79 -16.13
N HIS A 92 13.85 -11.48 -17.43
CA HIS A 92 12.63 -11.40 -18.21
C HIS A 92 12.85 -11.92 -19.64
N ASP A 93 11.89 -12.70 -20.16
CA ASP A 93 11.90 -13.13 -21.56
C ASP A 93 11.32 -12.02 -22.44
N ALA A 94 12.10 -11.55 -23.42
CA ALA A 94 11.69 -10.52 -24.37
C ALA A 94 10.43 -10.87 -25.18
N LYS A 95 10.07 -12.16 -25.27
CA LYS A 95 8.85 -12.61 -25.95
C LYS A 95 7.60 -12.56 -25.06
N ASN A 96 7.77 -12.41 -23.75
CA ASN A 96 6.66 -12.41 -22.81
C ASN A 96 6.16 -10.98 -22.58
N PRO A 97 4.93 -10.63 -23.00
CA PRO A 97 4.39 -9.29 -22.77
C PRO A 97 4.04 -9.02 -21.30
N ILE A 98 4.03 -10.05 -20.45
CA ILE A 98 3.73 -9.93 -19.02
C ILE A 98 5.01 -9.89 -18.22
N PHE A 99 5.28 -8.72 -17.62
CA PHE A 99 6.45 -8.47 -16.81
C PHE A 99 6.13 -8.73 -15.32
N ASN A 100 6.81 -9.70 -14.72
CA ASN A 100 6.62 -10.02 -13.30
C ASN A 100 7.54 -9.18 -12.43
N TRP A 101 7.07 -7.98 -12.05
CA TRP A 101 7.86 -7.02 -11.28
C TRP A 101 8.45 -7.62 -10.00
N ARG A 102 7.63 -8.26 -9.16
CA ARG A 102 8.11 -8.80 -7.88
C ARG A 102 9.22 -9.85 -8.04
N LYS A 103 9.19 -10.68 -9.09
CA LYS A 103 10.25 -11.65 -9.36
C LYS A 103 11.51 -11.01 -9.93
N VAL A 104 11.38 -9.92 -10.67
CA VAL A 104 12.53 -9.21 -11.24
C VAL A 104 13.35 -8.47 -10.18
N VAL A 105 12.68 -7.87 -9.19
CA VAL A 105 13.33 -6.96 -8.23
C VAL A 105 13.57 -7.55 -6.84
N ALA A 106 12.83 -8.56 -6.43
CA ALA A 106 13.03 -9.19 -5.12
C ALA A 106 13.44 -10.65 -5.30
N GLN A 107 14.39 -11.13 -4.49
CA GLN A 107 14.76 -12.54 -4.45
C GLN A 107 13.69 -13.38 -3.75
N GLU A 108 13.69 -14.69 -4.00
CA GLU A 108 12.70 -15.60 -3.41
C GLU A 108 12.72 -15.60 -1.87
N SER A 109 13.91 -15.65 -1.26
CA SER A 109 14.07 -15.56 0.20
C SER A 109 13.38 -14.33 0.80
N VAL A 110 13.49 -13.17 0.15
CA VAL A 110 12.83 -11.92 0.58
C VAL A 110 11.32 -12.00 0.39
N ARG A 111 10.85 -12.62 -0.71
CA ARG A 111 9.41 -12.79 -0.96
C ARG A 111 8.75 -13.80 -0.02
N HIS A 112 9.50 -14.80 0.43
CA HIS A 112 9.09 -15.88 1.34
C HIS A 112 9.26 -15.55 2.82
N GLU A 113 9.73 -14.34 3.12
CA GLU A 113 9.99 -13.91 4.49
C GLU A 113 8.74 -14.08 5.39
N ARG A 114 8.93 -14.74 6.54
CA ARG A 114 7.85 -15.34 7.32
C ARG A 114 6.80 -14.31 7.74
N TRP A 115 7.24 -13.17 8.26
CA TRP A 115 6.33 -12.12 8.74
C TRP A 115 5.56 -11.44 7.59
N ASN A 116 6.07 -11.47 6.36
CA ASN A 116 5.33 -11.02 5.19
C ASN A 116 4.32 -12.07 4.76
N ALA A 117 4.71 -13.35 4.75
CA ALA A 117 3.83 -14.46 4.40
C ALA A 117 2.62 -14.54 5.33
N ASN A 118 2.85 -14.51 6.65
CA ASN A 118 1.79 -14.58 7.65
C ASN A 118 0.77 -13.43 7.50
N ARG A 119 1.24 -12.20 7.29
CA ARG A 119 0.35 -11.05 7.03
C ARG A 119 -0.49 -11.20 5.78
N ASN A 120 0.08 -11.74 4.70
CA ASN A 120 -0.66 -12.01 3.47
C ASN A 120 -1.74 -13.07 3.69
N VAL A 121 -1.44 -14.15 4.44
CA VAL A 121 -2.43 -15.19 4.77
C VAL A 121 -3.64 -14.57 5.47
N ILE A 122 -3.40 -13.78 6.52
CA ILE A 122 -4.45 -13.11 7.30
C ILE A 122 -5.23 -12.12 6.43
N ALA A 123 -4.53 -11.28 5.67
CA ALA A 123 -5.13 -10.25 4.83
C ALA A 123 -6.05 -10.84 3.75
N TRP A 124 -5.55 -11.81 2.98
CA TRP A 124 -6.31 -12.38 1.87
C TRP A 124 -7.43 -13.29 2.35
N LYS A 125 -7.27 -13.97 3.49
CA LYS A 125 -8.36 -14.71 4.14
C LYS A 125 -9.50 -13.79 4.55
N PHE A 126 -9.21 -12.62 5.11
CA PHE A 126 -10.25 -11.64 5.44
C PHE A 126 -10.94 -11.06 4.20
N LEU A 127 -10.16 -10.69 3.17
CA LEU A 127 -10.70 -10.04 1.98
C LEU A 127 -11.51 -10.99 1.09
N THR A 128 -11.02 -12.22 0.90
CA THR A 128 -11.55 -13.16 -0.10
C THR A 128 -12.20 -14.41 0.49
N GLY A 129 -12.05 -14.65 1.79
CA GLY A 129 -12.43 -15.90 2.44
C GLY A 129 -11.51 -17.09 2.13
N LYS A 130 -10.49 -16.90 1.28
CA LYS A 130 -9.56 -17.96 0.87
C LYS A 130 -8.25 -17.86 1.63
N GLU A 131 -7.76 -19.00 2.08
CA GLU A 131 -6.44 -19.11 2.67
C GLU A 131 -5.40 -19.40 1.59
N TYR A 132 -4.37 -18.56 1.54
CA TYR A 132 -3.21 -18.74 0.66
C TYR A 132 -2.02 -19.04 1.54
N ASN A 133 -1.32 -20.16 1.29
CA ASN A 133 -0.18 -20.57 2.11
C ASN A 133 1.15 -20.56 1.33
N ASP A 134 1.11 -20.36 0.02
CA ASP A 134 2.29 -20.22 -0.84
C ASP A 134 2.55 -18.73 -1.15
N PRO A 135 3.71 -18.16 -0.73
CA PRO A 135 4.08 -16.78 -1.01
C PRO A 135 4.13 -16.39 -2.49
N GLU A 136 4.28 -17.35 -3.38
CA GLU A 136 4.28 -17.13 -4.83
C GLU A 136 2.87 -17.11 -5.43
N GLN A 137 1.84 -17.48 -4.66
CA GLN A 137 0.43 -17.49 -5.10
C GLN A 137 -0.40 -16.36 -4.50
N PHE A 138 0.16 -15.52 -3.63
CA PHE A 138 -0.57 -14.37 -3.11
C PHE A 138 -0.97 -13.42 -4.25
N PRO A 139 -2.25 -13.04 -4.33
CA PRO A 139 -2.69 -12.10 -5.35
C PRO A 139 -2.10 -10.71 -5.08
N TYR A 140 -1.90 -9.94 -6.14
CA TYR A 140 -1.63 -8.51 -6.02
C TYR A 140 -2.93 -7.73 -5.71
N SER A 141 -3.98 -8.03 -6.47
CA SER A 141 -5.32 -7.46 -6.33
C SER A 141 -6.38 -8.55 -6.45
N ALA A 142 -7.57 -8.28 -5.93
CA ALA A 142 -8.71 -9.18 -6.08
C ALA A 142 -10.00 -8.38 -6.28
N LYS A 143 -10.91 -8.92 -7.11
CA LYS A 143 -12.30 -8.47 -7.13
C LYS A 143 -13.03 -9.11 -5.96
N ILE A 144 -13.81 -8.31 -5.23
CA ILE A 144 -14.53 -8.76 -4.04
C ILE A 144 -16.03 -8.73 -4.33
N ASP A 145 -16.73 -9.82 -4.00
CA ASP A 145 -18.16 -10.00 -4.29
C ASP A 145 -19.08 -9.11 -3.43
N ARG A 146 -18.51 -8.21 -2.61
CA ARG A 146 -19.21 -7.25 -1.76
C ARG A 146 -18.48 -5.91 -1.74
N LYS A 147 -19.22 -4.84 -1.50
CA LYS A 147 -18.63 -3.51 -1.26
C LYS A 147 -17.90 -3.50 0.08
N LEU A 148 -16.68 -2.94 0.07
CA LEU A 148 -15.90 -2.65 1.27
C LEU A 148 -16.13 -1.19 1.67
N GLY A 149 -16.27 -0.94 2.97
CA GLY A 149 -16.38 0.42 3.52
C GLY A 149 -15.36 0.70 4.61
N VAL A 150 -15.47 1.88 5.23
CA VAL A 150 -14.58 2.31 6.33
C VAL A 150 -14.50 1.28 7.45
N LYS A 151 -15.63 0.68 7.84
CA LYS A 151 -15.67 -0.34 8.89
C LYS A 151 -14.87 -1.59 8.52
N ASP A 152 -14.88 -2.00 7.26
CA ASP A 152 -14.07 -3.11 6.77
C ASP A 152 -12.58 -2.79 6.81
N ALA A 153 -12.20 -1.58 6.38
CA ALA A 153 -10.80 -1.13 6.45
C ALA A 153 -10.30 -1.03 7.89
N ILE A 154 -11.12 -0.52 8.81
CA ILE A 154 -10.82 -0.49 10.25
C ILE A 154 -10.66 -1.91 10.79
N ALA A 155 -11.60 -2.81 10.48
CA ALA A 155 -11.51 -4.20 10.91
C ALA A 155 -10.26 -4.89 10.35
N PHE A 156 -9.93 -4.64 9.08
CA PHE A 156 -8.74 -5.16 8.41
C PHE A 156 -7.44 -4.73 9.09
N LEU A 157 -7.30 -3.44 9.42
CA LEU A 157 -6.09 -2.91 10.07
C LEU A 157 -5.93 -3.39 11.52
N ARG A 158 -6.99 -3.95 12.11
CA ARG A 158 -6.99 -4.56 13.45
C ARG A 158 -6.60 -6.03 13.46
N LEU A 159 -6.51 -6.67 12.29
CA LEU A 159 -6.27 -8.11 12.21
C LEU A 159 -4.90 -8.51 12.74
N HIS A 160 -4.87 -9.64 13.43
CA HIS A 160 -3.69 -10.33 13.90
C HIS A 160 -4.01 -11.84 14.01
N GLU A 161 -3.03 -12.63 14.42
CA GLU A 161 -3.18 -14.06 14.69
C GLU A 161 -4.14 -14.34 15.86
N ASP A 162 -4.67 -15.56 15.96
CA ASP A 162 -5.52 -15.97 17.09
C ASP A 162 -4.78 -15.90 18.44
N TYR A 163 -3.46 -16.11 18.41
CA TYR A 163 -2.59 -16.02 19.57
C TYR A 163 -1.45 -15.05 19.29
N ILE A 164 -1.38 -14.00 20.12
CA ILE A 164 -0.46 -12.87 19.98
C ILE A 164 0.45 -12.72 21.21
N GLY A 165 0.54 -13.75 22.06
CA GLY A 165 1.30 -13.69 23.31
C GLY A 165 0.53 -13.02 24.45
N GLN A 166 -0.80 -13.14 24.47
CA GLN A 166 -1.66 -12.51 25.47
C GLN A 166 -1.48 -13.01 26.92
N ASP A 167 -0.84 -14.16 27.10
CA ASP A 167 -0.47 -14.79 28.37
C ASP A 167 0.85 -14.27 28.95
N GLN A 168 1.56 -13.40 28.21
CA GLN A 168 2.83 -12.82 28.62
C GLN A 168 2.64 -11.42 29.20
N GLU A 169 3.60 -10.94 29.99
CA GLU A 169 3.62 -9.55 30.48
C GLU A 169 3.66 -8.52 29.33
N LEU A 170 4.11 -8.94 28.14
CA LEU A 170 4.16 -8.15 26.92
C LEU A 170 3.08 -8.60 25.93
N TYR A 171 1.87 -8.08 26.08
CA TYR A 171 0.77 -8.29 25.13
C TYR A 171 1.18 -7.87 23.71
N HIS A 172 0.88 -8.70 22.69
CA HIS A 172 1.36 -8.65 21.29
C HIS A 172 2.79 -9.15 21.01
N SER A 173 3.54 -9.64 22.01
CA SER A 173 4.95 -10.07 21.84
C SER A 173 5.20 -11.01 20.66
N LYS A 174 4.18 -11.80 20.26
CA LYS A 174 4.27 -12.78 19.17
C LYS A 174 3.50 -12.40 17.91
N SER A 175 2.90 -11.21 17.85
CA SER A 175 2.12 -10.82 16.69
C SER A 175 3.01 -10.41 15.51
N GLU A 176 2.82 -11.07 14.38
CA GLU A 176 3.43 -10.76 13.10
C GLU A 176 2.41 -10.22 12.09
N GLY A 177 1.11 -10.22 12.45
CA GLY A 177 -0.03 -9.77 11.68
C GLY A 177 -0.05 -8.27 11.35
N ILE A 178 -1.22 -7.78 10.94
CA ILE A 178 -1.38 -6.39 10.50
C ILE A 178 -1.31 -5.43 11.70
N CYS A 179 -2.06 -5.69 12.77
CA CYS A 179 -1.88 -5.06 14.08
C CYS A 179 -0.74 -5.78 14.83
N ARG A 180 0.32 -5.08 15.23
CA ARG A 180 1.47 -5.70 15.93
C ARG A 180 2.07 -4.79 17.00
N THR A 181 3.05 -5.30 17.74
CA THR A 181 3.71 -4.58 18.86
C THR A 181 4.23 -3.20 18.45
N THR A 182 4.71 -3.05 17.22
CA THR A 182 5.30 -1.82 16.67
C THR A 182 4.32 -0.96 15.87
N SER A 183 3.02 -1.26 15.89
CA SER A 183 2.01 -0.38 15.28
C SER A 183 1.82 0.87 16.16
N HIS A 184 2.35 2.01 15.69
CA HIS A 184 2.30 3.28 16.43
C HIS A 184 1.03 4.08 16.16
N ASP A 185 0.49 3.99 14.95
CA ASP A 185 -0.77 4.60 14.56
C ASP A 185 -1.43 3.79 13.45
N SER A 186 -2.69 4.14 13.18
CA SER A 186 -3.40 3.62 12.02
C SER A 186 -4.43 4.63 11.56
N ILE A 187 -4.59 4.73 10.24
CA ILE A 187 -5.46 5.71 9.61
C ILE A 187 -6.18 5.10 8.41
N VAL A 188 -7.48 5.41 8.28
CA VAL A 188 -8.30 5.09 7.13
C VAL A 188 -8.83 6.40 6.57
N TYR A 189 -8.46 6.70 5.32
CA TYR A 189 -9.00 7.83 4.59
C TYR A 189 -10.23 7.40 3.78
N ASN A 190 -11.34 8.10 3.97
CA ASN A 190 -12.54 7.99 3.16
C ASN A 190 -12.63 9.24 2.28
N LEU A 191 -12.08 9.15 1.08
CA LEU A 191 -12.03 10.26 0.13
C LEU A 191 -13.41 10.45 -0.50
N THR A 192 -13.87 11.70 -0.58
CA THR A 192 -15.16 12.01 -1.21
C THR A 192 -15.00 13.06 -2.31
N LYS A 193 -16.01 13.15 -3.18
CA LYS A 193 -16.05 14.15 -4.27
C LYS A 193 -15.98 15.59 -3.75
N ASP A 194 -16.53 15.84 -2.56
CA ASP A 194 -16.31 17.08 -1.83
C ASP A 194 -15.12 16.87 -0.89
N PRO A 195 -13.95 17.46 -1.18
CA PRO A 195 -12.78 17.25 -0.34
C PRO A 195 -13.01 17.66 1.12
N THR A 196 -13.91 18.62 1.39
CA THR A 196 -14.20 19.10 2.75
C THR A 196 -14.92 18.06 3.61
N LEU A 197 -15.59 17.09 2.96
CA LEU A 197 -16.23 15.95 3.60
C LEU A 197 -15.33 14.72 3.66
N THR A 198 -14.06 14.82 3.26
CA THR A 198 -13.10 13.74 3.42
C THR A 198 -12.90 13.43 4.89
N GLU A 199 -13.06 12.17 5.26
CA GLU A 199 -12.85 11.70 6.64
C GLU A 199 -11.51 10.97 6.74
N ALA A 200 -10.81 11.20 7.83
CA ALA A 200 -9.65 10.46 8.26
C ALA A 200 -9.95 9.80 9.61
N TRP A 201 -10.27 8.52 9.59
CA TRP A 201 -10.47 7.74 10.80
C TRP A 201 -9.09 7.35 11.32
N LYS A 202 -8.65 7.97 12.42
CA LYS A 202 -7.31 7.77 12.98
C LYS A 202 -7.36 7.19 14.37
N THR A 203 -6.40 6.33 14.69
CA THR A 203 -6.12 5.88 16.05
C THR A 203 -4.64 6.06 16.37
N LEU A 204 -4.35 6.40 17.62
CA LEU A 204 -3.00 6.38 18.18
C LEU A 204 -2.77 5.05 18.92
N GLY A 205 -1.57 4.51 18.78
CA GLY A 205 -1.23 3.17 19.24
C GLY A 205 -1.84 2.08 18.36
N ARG A 206 -1.89 0.87 18.92
CA ARG A 206 -2.29 -0.32 18.18
C ARG A 206 -3.78 -0.29 17.84
N PRO A 207 -4.15 -0.41 16.56
CA PRO A 207 -5.55 -0.28 16.16
C PRO A 207 -6.47 -1.29 16.84
N CYS A 208 -5.99 -2.49 17.14
CA CYS A 208 -6.75 -3.54 17.80
C CYS A 208 -7.04 -3.26 19.29
N GLN A 209 -6.31 -2.35 19.94
CA GLN A 209 -6.51 -1.96 21.35
C GLN A 209 -7.08 -0.55 21.52
N SER A 210 -7.05 0.25 20.47
CA SER A 210 -7.47 1.65 20.50
C SER A 210 -8.73 1.88 19.67
N VAL A 211 -9.35 3.05 19.86
CA VAL A 211 -10.54 3.47 19.11
C VAL A 211 -10.15 4.39 17.95
N TYR A 212 -10.80 4.21 16.80
CA TYR A 212 -10.68 5.13 15.68
C TYR A 212 -11.55 6.36 15.93
N ILE A 213 -10.94 7.54 15.81
CA ILE A 213 -11.59 8.84 15.92
C ILE A 213 -11.71 9.42 14.50
N PRO A 214 -12.91 9.83 14.05
CA PRO A 214 -13.06 10.50 12.76
C PRO A 214 -12.52 11.93 12.85
N LEU A 215 -11.66 12.27 11.89
CA LEU A 215 -11.13 13.62 11.70
C LEU A 215 -11.52 14.11 10.30
N TYR A 216 -11.63 15.42 10.12
CA TYR A 216 -11.85 16.04 8.81
C TYR A 216 -10.59 16.83 8.45
N PRO A 217 -9.67 16.29 7.62
CA PRO A 217 -8.34 16.87 7.43
C PRO A 217 -8.33 18.28 6.85
N LEU A 218 -9.39 18.66 6.14
CA LEU A 218 -9.57 20.00 5.57
C LEU A 218 -10.42 20.92 6.44
N ALA A 219 -10.99 20.43 7.54
CA ALA A 219 -11.60 21.30 8.53
C ALA A 219 -10.47 22.09 9.21
N GLY A 220 -10.54 23.42 9.13
CA GLY A 220 -9.64 24.27 9.87
C GLY A 220 -9.77 24.05 11.39
N PRO A 221 -8.75 24.46 12.17
CA PRO A 221 -8.89 24.51 13.61
C PRO A 221 -10.12 25.37 13.97
N ALA A 222 -10.79 25.03 15.08
CA ALA A 222 -11.89 25.86 15.60
C ALA A 222 -11.41 27.30 15.80
N GLU A 223 -12.26 28.28 15.50
CA GLU A 223 -11.97 29.70 15.72
C GLU A 223 -11.55 29.92 17.19
N GLY A 224 -10.29 30.32 17.41
CA GLY A 224 -9.67 30.42 18.74
C GLY A 224 -8.67 29.31 19.14
N THR A 225 -8.52 28.26 18.32
CA THR A 225 -7.51 27.18 18.52
C THR A 225 -6.40 27.16 17.45
N ALA A 226 -6.49 28.04 16.45
CA ALA A 226 -5.40 28.29 15.52
C ALA A 226 -4.23 28.92 16.29
N PHE A 227 -3.19 28.14 16.59
CA PHE A 227 -1.93 28.70 17.04
C PHE A 227 -1.30 29.45 15.87
N VAL A 228 -1.45 30.78 15.92
CA VAL A 228 -0.89 31.80 15.03
C VAL A 228 -1.29 31.69 13.55
N ASP A 229 -1.62 32.84 12.95
CA ASP A 229 -1.82 32.94 11.51
C ASP A 229 -0.50 32.62 10.78
N PRO A 230 -0.50 31.90 9.63
CA PRO A 230 0.70 31.52 8.90
C PRO A 230 1.68 32.66 8.60
N ILE A 231 1.19 33.90 8.44
CA ILE A 231 2.01 35.11 8.21
C ILE A 231 2.82 35.46 9.47
N THR A 232 2.30 35.12 10.65
CA THR A 232 2.92 35.38 11.95
C THR A 232 3.82 34.24 12.42
N ALA A 233 3.73 33.06 11.79
CA ALA A 233 4.48 31.87 12.15
C ALA A 233 5.85 31.75 11.44
N THR A 234 6.17 32.66 10.51
CA THR A 234 7.44 32.79 9.80
C THR A 234 8.23 34.00 10.26
#